data_AF-A0A2E5IX38-F1
#
_entry.id   AF-A0A2E5IX38-F1
#
_cell.length_a   1.000
_cell.length_b   1.000
_cell.length_c   1.000
_cell.angle_alpha   90.00
_cell.angle_beta   90.00
_cell.angle_gamma   90.00
#
_symmetry.space_group_name_H-M   'P 1'
#
loop_
_entity.id
_entity.type
_entity.pdbx_description
1 polymer ?
#
loop_
_entity_poly.entity_id
_entity_poly.type
_entity_poly.pdbx_seq_one_letter_code
_entity_poly.pdbx_strand_id
1 'polypeptide(L)'
;MRLVYESDITKKSPNELLKERRSELNLDQVTYSYLCLLVESVSKRSTELDDKIGKLTPAWPVEQMARLDVAILRIALSEIDAGDVPVAVSISEAVELAKRYCSTGAARMINGALGSYVRQ
;
A
#
# COMPACT_ATOMS: atom_id res chain seq x y z
N MET A 1 4.14 4.25 -2.07
CA MET A 1 3.58 4.78 -0.82
C MET A 1 3.17 6.25 -0.93
N ARG A 2 4.08 7.24 -0.88
CA ARG A 2 3.75 8.68 -0.97
C ARG A 2 2.99 9.09 -2.24
N LEU A 3 3.33 8.46 -3.37
CA LEU A 3 2.71 8.73 -4.67
C LEU A 3 1.25 8.26 -4.78
N VAL A 4 0.90 7.14 -4.14
CA VAL A 4 -0.50 6.64 -4.06
C VAL A 4 -1.34 7.57 -3.18
N TYR A 5 -0.76 8.00 -2.06
CA TYR A 5 -1.39 8.97 -1.17
C TYR A 5 -1.66 10.30 -1.87
N GLU A 6 -0.68 10.78 -2.63
CA GLU A 6 -0.76 12.07 -3.33
C GLU A 6 -1.68 11.99 -4.55
N SER A 7 -1.79 10.86 -5.25
CA SER A 7 -2.81 10.67 -6.31
C SER A 7 -4.23 10.71 -5.77
N ASP A 8 -4.47 10.09 -4.61
CA ASP A 8 -5.79 10.09 -3.95
C ASP A 8 -6.18 11.50 -3.45
N ILE A 9 -5.21 12.39 -3.22
CA ILE A 9 -5.44 13.78 -2.81
C ILE A 9 -5.60 14.72 -4.00
N THR A 10 -4.72 14.59 -4.98
CA THR A 10 -4.59 15.56 -6.08
C THR A 10 -5.51 15.24 -7.25
N LYS A 11 -6.14 14.05 -7.28
CA LYS A 11 -6.85 13.49 -8.43
C LYS A 11 -6.01 13.40 -9.71
N LYS A 12 -4.70 13.67 -9.64
CA LYS A 12 -3.77 13.40 -10.73
C LYS A 12 -3.55 11.90 -10.83
N SER A 13 -3.31 11.43 -12.05
CA SER A 13 -2.97 10.02 -12.20
C SER A 13 -1.66 9.75 -11.45
N PRO A 14 -1.58 8.66 -10.68
CA PRO A 14 -0.36 8.36 -9.94
C PRO A 14 0.89 8.23 -10.84
N ASN A 15 0.67 7.82 -12.10
CA ASN A 15 1.71 7.75 -13.13
C ASN A 15 2.24 9.14 -13.53
N GLU A 16 1.40 10.18 -13.54
CA GLU A 16 1.86 11.56 -13.76
C GLU A 16 2.72 12.07 -12.60
N LEU A 17 2.31 11.80 -11.36
CA LEU A 17 3.09 12.19 -10.18
C LEU A 17 4.45 11.47 -10.13
N LEU A 18 4.49 10.19 -10.51
CA LEU A 18 5.73 9.43 -10.66
C LEU A 18 6.64 10.07 -11.71
N LYS A 19 6.08 10.43 -12.86
CA LYS A 19 6.82 11.03 -13.97
C LYS A 19 7.40 12.40 -13.61
N GLU A 20 6.64 13.24 -12.92
CA GLU A 20 7.09 14.55 -12.42
C GLU A 20 8.24 14.43 -11.41
N ARG A 21 8.26 13.35 -10.60
CA ARG A 21 9.21 13.17 -9.48
C ARG A 21 10.36 12.21 -9.78
N ARG A 22 10.42 11.65 -10.98
CA ARG A 22 11.43 10.66 -11.38
C ARG A 22 12.86 11.15 -11.14
N SER A 23 13.14 12.42 -11.41
CA SER A 23 14.45 13.04 -11.20
C SER A 23 14.77 13.27 -9.72
N GLU A 24 13.78 13.60 -8.89
CA GLU A 24 13.96 13.83 -7.45
C GLU A 24 14.24 12.54 -6.68
N LEU A 25 13.66 11.43 -7.12
CA LEU A 25 13.75 10.14 -6.43
C LEU A 25 14.95 9.28 -6.87
N ASN A 26 15.75 9.73 -7.86
CA ASN A 26 16.89 9.01 -8.42
C ASN A 26 16.59 7.54 -8.74
N LEU A 27 15.39 7.25 -9.26
CA LEU A 27 14.96 5.89 -9.54
C LEU A 27 15.58 5.40 -10.86
N ASP A 28 16.17 4.20 -10.84
CA ASP A 28 16.53 3.51 -12.06
C ASP A 28 15.27 3.11 -12.85
N GLN A 29 15.44 2.79 -14.14
CA GLN A 29 14.33 2.51 -15.04
C GLN A 29 13.52 1.27 -14.63
N VAL A 30 14.14 0.27 -14.00
CA VAL A 30 13.48 -0.96 -13.57
C VAL A 30 12.60 -0.65 -12.35
N THR A 31 13.16 0.05 -11.36
CA THR A 31 12.44 0.46 -10.15
C THR A 31 11.28 1.39 -10.48
N TYR A 32 11.48 2.34 -11.41
CA TYR A 32 10.42 3.25 -11.85
C TYR A 32 9.25 2.50 -12.53
N SER A 33 9.56 1.58 -13.45
CA SER A 33 8.54 0.78 -14.13
C SER A 33 7.79 -0.12 -13.15
N TYR A 34 8.47 -0.72 -12.17
CA TYR A 34 7.83 -1.49 -11.11
C TYR A 34 6.88 -0.62 -10.27
N LEU A 35 7.30 0.59 -9.88
CA LEU A 35 6.45 1.51 -9.13
C LEU A 35 5.21 1.95 -9.92
N CYS A 36 5.34 2.24 -11.22
CA CYS A 36 4.18 2.53 -12.07
C CYS A 36 3.19 1.35 -12.11
N LEU A 37 3.68 0.12 -12.31
CA LEU A 37 2.85 -1.08 -12.34
C LEU A 37 2.15 -1.33 -11.00
N LEU A 38 2.89 -1.22 -9.90
CA LEU A 38 2.36 -1.41 -8.54
C LEU A 38 1.25 -0.40 -8.26
N VAL A 39 1.48 0.86 -8.59
CA VAL A 39 0.53 1.92 -8.31
C VAL A 39 -0.72 1.80 -9.19
N GLU A 40 -0.56 1.49 -10.47
CA GLU A 40 -1.69 1.26 -11.38
C GLU A 40 -2.52 0.02 -10.96
N SER A 41 -1.86 -1.07 -10.56
CA SER A 41 -2.50 -2.27 -10.02
C SER A 41 -3.34 -1.93 -8.78
N VAL A 42 -2.75 -1.21 -7.83
CA VAL A 42 -3.43 -0.80 -6.60
C VAL A 42 -4.60 0.14 -6.88
N SER A 43 -4.47 1.08 -7.81
CA SER A 43 -5.58 1.98 -8.18
C SER A 43 -6.75 1.23 -8.82
N LYS A 44 -6.47 0.28 -9.74
CA LYS A 44 -7.50 -0.53 -10.42
C LYS A 44 -8.27 -1.45 -9.46
N ARG A 45 -7.59 -1.93 -8.42
CA ARG A 45 -8.16 -2.85 -7.41
C ARG A 45 -8.54 -2.16 -6.10
N SER A 46 -8.52 -0.83 -6.05
CA SER A 46 -8.70 -0.06 -4.81
C SER A 46 -9.97 -0.43 -4.06
N THR A 47 -11.13 -0.53 -4.73
CA THR A 47 -12.40 -0.92 -4.10
C THR A 47 -12.37 -2.35 -3.56
N GLU A 48 -11.85 -3.32 -4.32
CA GLU A 48 -11.70 -4.71 -3.87
C GLU A 48 -10.79 -4.81 -2.64
N LEU A 49 -9.67 -4.10 -2.67
CA LEU A 49 -8.69 -4.08 -1.59
C LEU A 49 -9.26 -3.38 -0.35
N ASP A 50 -10.02 -2.30 -0.51
CA ASP A 50 -10.69 -1.61 0.60
C ASP A 50 -11.72 -2.51 1.27
N ASP A 51 -12.51 -3.28 0.51
CA ASP A 51 -13.45 -4.25 1.06
C ASP A 51 -12.72 -5.34 1.87
N LYS A 52 -11.56 -5.82 1.38
CA LYS A 52 -10.71 -6.76 2.13
C LYS A 52 -10.18 -6.12 3.41
N ILE A 53 -9.68 -4.88 3.33
CA ILE A 53 -9.17 -4.14 4.48
C ILE A 53 -10.26 -4.00 5.53
N GLY A 54 -11.46 -3.53 5.17
CA GLY A 54 -12.56 -3.35 6.10
C GLY A 54 -12.95 -4.63 6.84
N LYS A 55 -12.87 -5.79 6.18
CA LYS A 55 -13.09 -7.10 6.82
C LYS A 55 -11.98 -7.50 7.78
N LEU A 56 -10.72 -7.14 7.47
CA LEU A 56 -9.55 -7.45 8.29
C LEU A 56 -9.38 -6.48 9.46
N THR A 57 -9.92 -5.26 9.35
CA THR A 57 -9.83 -4.20 10.34
C THR A 57 -11.22 -3.71 10.79
N PRO A 58 -12.09 -4.56 11.36
CA PRO A 58 -13.47 -4.17 11.68
C PRO A 58 -13.59 -3.07 12.73
N ALA A 59 -12.56 -2.88 13.56
CA ALA A 59 -12.49 -1.79 14.54
C ALA A 59 -12.06 -0.44 13.92
N TRP A 60 -11.62 -0.44 12.66
CA TRP A 60 -11.13 0.73 11.94
C TRP A 60 -11.78 0.82 10.55
N PRO A 61 -12.90 1.55 10.41
CA PRO A 61 -13.51 1.79 9.11
C PRO A 61 -12.50 2.41 8.15
N VAL A 62 -12.43 1.89 6.91
CA VAL A 62 -11.40 2.26 5.93
C VAL A 62 -11.40 3.77 5.66
N GLU A 63 -12.58 4.39 5.65
CA GLU A 63 -12.78 5.82 5.41
C GLU A 63 -12.22 6.70 6.54
N GLN A 64 -12.02 6.13 7.74
CA GLN A 64 -11.50 6.81 8.92
C GLN A 64 -10.01 6.53 9.14
N MET A 65 -9.43 5.57 8.41
CA MET A 65 -8.02 5.25 8.50
C MET A 65 -7.16 6.35 7.86
N ALA A 66 -5.94 6.52 8.37
CA ALA A 66 -4.98 7.38 7.69
C ALA A 66 -4.73 6.80 6.28
N ARG A 67 -4.79 7.64 5.26
CA ARG A 67 -4.61 7.20 3.87
C ARG A 67 -3.30 6.46 3.64
N LEU A 68 -2.26 6.77 4.42
CA LEU A 68 -0.99 6.04 4.34
C LEU A 68 -1.10 4.60 4.87
N ASP A 69 -1.87 4.38 5.93
CA ASP A 69 -2.13 3.03 6.47
C ASP A 69 -2.86 2.17 5.44
N VAL A 70 -3.89 2.75 4.81
CA VAL A 70 -4.66 2.11 3.73
C VAL A 70 -3.76 1.80 2.54
N ALA A 71 -2.91 2.74 2.12
CA ALA A 71 -1.98 2.53 1.01
C ALA A 71 -0.98 1.39 1.29
N ILE A 72 -0.46 1.30 2.52
CA ILE A 72 0.43 0.20 2.93
C ILE A 72 -0.30 -1.14 2.84
N LEU A 73 -1.52 -1.22 3.36
CA LEU A 73 -2.33 -2.44 3.33
C LEU A 73 -2.69 -2.85 1.89
N ARG A 74 -3.11 -1.91 1.05
CA ARG A 74 -3.43 -2.17 -0.37
C ARG A 74 -2.24 -2.78 -1.11
N ILE A 75 -1.04 -2.21 -0.92
CA ILE A 75 0.19 -2.72 -1.55
C ILE A 75 0.49 -4.13 -1.06
N ALA A 76 0.52 -4.34 0.26
CA ALA A 76 0.85 -5.64 0.83
C ALA A 76 -0.15 -6.73 0.42
N LEU A 77 -1.45 -6.44 0.45
CA LEU A 77 -2.49 -7.36 -0.02
C LEU A 77 -2.37 -7.65 -1.53
N SER A 78 -2.07 -6.63 -2.35
CA SER A 78 -1.88 -6.83 -3.78
C SER A 78 -0.67 -7.72 -4.08
N GLU A 79 0.45 -7.56 -3.36
CA GLU A 79 1.65 -8.39 -3.54
C GLU A 79 1.41 -9.82 -3.07
N ILE A 80 0.75 -10.01 -1.91
CA ILE A 80 0.38 -11.33 -1.40
C ILE A 80 -0.54 -12.06 -2.39
N ASP A 81 -1.51 -11.37 -2.97
CA ASP A 81 -2.43 -11.95 -3.97
C ASP A 81 -1.73 -12.31 -5.28
N ALA A 82 -0.74 -11.53 -5.70
CA ALA A 82 0.02 -11.77 -6.92
C ALA A 82 0.97 -12.97 -6.78
N GLY A 83 1.49 -13.20 -5.57
CA GLY A 83 2.42 -14.31 -5.29
C GLY A 83 3.85 -14.08 -5.78
N ASP A 84 4.17 -12.87 -6.26
CA ASP A 84 5.49 -12.51 -6.78
C ASP A 84 6.54 -12.32 -5.67
N VAL A 85 6.08 -11.99 -4.45
CA VAL A 85 6.92 -11.74 -3.27
C VAL A 85 6.56 -12.74 -2.17
N PRO A 86 7.55 -13.35 -1.47
CA PRO A 86 7.26 -14.21 -0.34
C PRO A 86 6.41 -13.48 0.70
N VAL A 87 5.31 -14.10 1.12
CA VAL A 87 4.31 -13.50 2.03
C VAL A 87 4.93 -12.89 3.29
N ALA A 88 5.90 -13.57 3.91
CA ALA A 88 6.59 -13.07 5.09
C ALA A 88 7.36 -11.76 4.83
N VAL A 89 7.93 -11.59 3.63
CA VAL A 89 8.64 -10.39 3.21
C VAL A 89 7.65 -9.25 3.03
N SER A 90 6.54 -9.44 2.31
CA SER A 90 5.51 -8.40 2.14
C SER A 90 4.94 -7.93 3.48
N ILE A 91 4.72 -8.83 4.44
CA ILE A 91 4.29 -8.45 5.81
C ILE A 91 5.38 -7.63 6.51
N SER A 92 6.62 -8.10 6.49
CA SER A 92 7.75 -7.44 7.17
C SER A 92 7.94 -6.01 6.66
N GLU A 93 7.95 -5.82 5.33
CA GLU A 93 8.13 -4.51 4.71
C GLU A 93 6.96 -3.57 5.02
N ALA A 94 5.72 -4.07 4.99
CA ALA A 94 4.54 -3.29 5.35
C ALA A 94 4.59 -2.78 6.80
N VAL A 95 4.98 -3.65 7.73
CA VAL A 95 5.13 -3.31 9.16
C VAL A 95 6.25 -2.30 9.37
N GLU A 96 7.37 -2.47 8.70
CA GLU A 96 8.52 -1.56 8.83
C GLU A 96 8.23 -0.17 8.25
N LEU A 97 7.49 -0.08 7.14
CA LEU A 97 7.01 1.18 6.61
C LEU A 97 6.04 1.87 7.58
N ALA A 98 5.12 1.11 8.19
CA ALA A 98 4.19 1.65 9.16
C ALA A 98 4.90 2.22 10.40
N LYS A 99 5.96 1.57 10.91
CA LYS A 99 6.76 2.11 12.02
C LYS A 99 7.44 3.43 11.67
N ARG A 100 7.90 3.57 10.44
CA ARG A 100 8.66 4.76 10.00
C ARG A 100 7.77 5.97 9.72
N TYR A 101 6.56 5.74 9.21
CA TYR A 101 5.76 6.82 8.63
C TYR A 101 4.35 6.96 9.21
N CYS A 102 3.87 6.01 9.99
CA CYS A 102 2.51 6.00 10.52
C CYS A 102 2.47 6.16 12.04
N SER A 103 1.26 6.16 12.61
CA SER A 103 1.07 6.24 14.05
C SER A 103 1.66 5.02 14.78
N THR A 104 1.93 5.17 16.07
CA THR A 104 2.49 4.10 16.92
C THR A 104 1.61 2.84 16.94
N GLY A 105 0.30 2.97 16.73
CA GLY A 105 -0.64 1.85 16.65
C GLY A 105 -0.73 1.18 15.27
N ALA A 106 -0.36 1.88 14.20
CA ALA A 106 -0.56 1.41 12.82
C ALA A 106 0.24 0.15 12.52
N ALA A 107 1.50 0.07 12.94
CA ALA A 107 2.34 -1.11 12.68
C ALA A 107 1.75 -2.40 13.29
N ARG A 108 1.15 -2.32 14.49
CA ARG A 108 0.49 -3.45 15.14
C ARG A 108 -0.79 -3.84 14.41
N MET A 109 -1.62 -2.85 14.05
CA MET A 109 -2.85 -3.06 13.29
C MET A 109 -2.57 -3.74 11.96
N ILE A 110 -1.60 -3.23 11.20
CA ILE A 110 -1.22 -3.76 9.88
C ILE A 110 -0.69 -5.20 10.00
N ASN A 111 0.20 -5.46 10.97
CA ASN A 111 0.68 -6.81 11.22
C ASN A 111 -0.46 -7.79 11.57
N GLY A 112 -1.41 -7.35 12.39
CA GLY A 112 -2.58 -8.13 12.76
C GLY A 112 -3.50 -8.44 11.58
N ALA A 113 -3.77 -7.43 10.74
CA ALA A 113 -4.60 -7.55 9.56
C ALA A 113 -3.99 -8.52 8.54
N LEU A 114 -2.73 -8.32 8.15
CA LEU A 114 -2.06 -9.17 7.16
C LEU A 114 -1.82 -10.60 7.69
N GLY A 115 -1.46 -10.73 8.98
CA GLY A 115 -1.36 -12.05 9.60
C GLY A 115 -2.68 -12.80 9.63
N SER A 116 -3.81 -12.10 9.74
CA SER A 116 -5.14 -12.70 9.69
C SER A 116 -5.56 -13.05 8.25
N TYR A 117 -5.12 -12.29 7.26
CA TYR A 117 -5.37 -12.57 5.85
C TYR A 117 -4.74 -13.89 5.39
N VAL A 118 -3.49 -14.14 5.81
CA VAL A 118 -2.70 -15.31 5.38
C VAL A 118 -3.10 -16.60 6.11
N ARG A 119 -3.80 -16.49 7.25
CA ARG A 119 -4.27 -17.64 8.05
C ARG A 119 -5.66 -18.15 7.65
N GLN A 120 -6.32 -17.49 6.70
CA GLN A 120 -7.65 -17.90 6.21
C GLN A 120 -7.56 -19.12 5.28
#